data_AF-A0A2A4YZD8-F1
#
_entry.id   AF-A0A2A4YZD8-F1
#
_cell.length_a   1.000
_cell.length_b   1.000
_cell.length_c   1.000
_cell.angle_alpha   90.00
_cell.angle_beta   90.00
_cell.angle_gamma   90.00
#
_symmetry.space_group_name_H-M   'P 1'
#
loop_
_entity.id
_entity.type
_entity.pdbx_description
1 polymer ?
#
loop_
_entity_poly.entity_id
_entity_poly.type
_entity_poly.pdbx_seq_one_letter_code
_entity_poly.pdbx_strand_id
1 'polypeptide(L)'
;EPPSHWGDMRHHVLYGALYHWFVLFRNGAYKNFKPHRTLPLWAETTLYTKRLLLMPLLALDRMAATARIKYGGFPYHLVLMQLEHDSSFQVHSPFETMADFMAEVVEGFAKGAARHHHLVFKAHPLENGRAPYRRLLDELATKHDLVGRIHYVRGGKLARLLDHARTAVTVNSTAGQQVLWRGIPLKVFGDAVYAKPEFASQQALPNFFAQPGRPDGRAYKDYRRYLLETSQIPGGFYSAGGRRQLMRQVADMMLSDEDPYDALSKGHIAPRQPLRIVS
;
A
#
# COMPACT_ATOMS: atom_id res chain seq x y z
N GLU A 1 2.83 12.31 17.78
CA GLU A 1 2.65 11.68 16.45
C GLU A 1 1.83 10.41 16.61
N PRO A 2 0.83 10.14 15.75
CA PRO A 2 0.22 8.82 15.70
C PRO A 2 1.32 7.78 15.42
N PRO A 3 1.27 6.60 16.04
CA PRO A 3 2.36 5.64 15.94
C PRO A 3 2.65 5.28 14.48
N SER A 4 3.91 5.37 14.06
CA SER A 4 4.41 5.00 12.71
C SER A 4 4.37 3.48 12.44
N HIS A 5 3.72 2.74 13.31
CA HIS A 5 3.60 1.30 13.27
C HIS A 5 2.11 0.97 13.15
N TRP A 6 1.77 0.18 12.14
CA TRP A 6 0.53 -0.60 12.16
C TRP A 6 0.44 -1.25 13.54
N GLY A 7 -0.71 -1.10 14.21
CA GLY A 7 -0.89 -1.43 15.63
C GLY A 7 -0.16 -2.72 16.01
N ASP A 8 0.43 -2.73 17.21
CA ASP A 8 1.44 -3.71 17.63
C ASP A 8 1.28 -5.09 16.96
N MET A 9 2.18 -5.37 16.01
CA MET A 9 2.13 -6.55 15.15
C MET A 9 2.00 -7.85 15.96
N ARG A 10 2.47 -7.83 17.22
CA ARG A 10 2.30 -8.93 18.18
C ARG A 10 0.83 -9.17 18.54
N HIS A 11 0.07 -8.11 18.81
CA HIS A 11 -1.37 -8.21 19.07
C HIS A 11 -2.11 -8.70 17.82
N HIS A 12 -1.71 -8.24 16.63
CA HIS A 12 -2.33 -8.72 15.39
C HIS A 12 -2.08 -10.22 15.15
N VAL A 13 -0.84 -10.69 15.39
CA VAL A 13 -0.50 -12.11 15.31
C VAL A 13 -1.23 -12.92 16.39
N LEU A 14 -1.26 -12.44 17.64
CA LEU A 14 -1.91 -13.14 18.76
C LEU A 14 -3.42 -13.25 18.57
N TYR A 15 -4.11 -12.13 18.32
CA TYR A 15 -5.56 -12.14 18.08
C TYR A 15 -5.90 -12.90 16.80
N GLY A 16 -5.05 -12.82 15.77
CA GLY A 16 -5.13 -13.67 14.60
C GLY A 16 -5.10 -15.15 14.99
N ALA A 17 -4.07 -15.60 15.71
CA ALA A 17 -3.93 -16.99 16.15
C ALA A 17 -5.11 -17.45 17.02
N LEU A 18 -5.53 -16.63 17.98
CA LEU A 18 -6.66 -16.90 18.87
C LEU A 18 -7.97 -17.04 18.09
N TYR A 19 -8.21 -16.14 17.13
CA TYR A 19 -9.36 -16.21 16.23
C TYR A 19 -9.36 -17.52 15.43
N HIS A 20 -8.22 -17.90 14.83
CA HIS A 20 -8.11 -19.15 14.08
C HIS A 20 -8.31 -20.37 14.99
N TRP A 21 -7.79 -20.34 16.22
CA TRP A 21 -8.02 -21.39 17.22
C TRP A 21 -9.51 -21.56 17.52
N PHE A 22 -10.24 -20.47 17.80
CA PHE A 22 -11.68 -20.55 18.06
C PHE A 22 -12.48 -21.04 16.85
N VAL A 23 -12.12 -20.61 15.64
CA VAL A 23 -12.78 -21.10 14.41
C VAL A 23 -12.50 -22.59 14.17
N LEU A 24 -11.29 -23.06 14.47
CA LEU A 24 -10.91 -24.47 14.28
C LEU A 24 -11.54 -25.40 15.32
N PHE A 25 -11.48 -25.01 16.59
CA PHE A 25 -11.78 -25.92 17.71
C PHE A 25 -13.11 -25.64 18.40
N ARG A 26 -13.72 -24.47 18.20
CA ARG A 26 -14.93 -24.03 18.92
C ARG A 26 -16.13 -23.73 18.00
N ASN A 27 -16.10 -24.22 16.76
CA ASN A 27 -17.18 -23.99 15.78
C ASN A 27 -18.18 -25.16 15.66
N GLY A 28 -18.05 -26.21 16.50
CA GLY A 28 -18.90 -27.41 16.42
C GLY A 28 -20.40 -27.19 16.65
N ALA A 29 -20.78 -26.09 17.30
CA ALA A 29 -22.19 -25.70 17.46
C ALA A 29 -22.84 -25.20 16.15
N TYR A 30 -22.04 -24.76 15.18
CA TYR A 30 -22.51 -24.20 13.91
C TYR A 30 -22.35 -25.23 12.78
N LYS A 31 -23.20 -26.26 12.78
CA LYS A 31 -23.14 -27.40 11.84
C LYS A 31 -23.18 -27.03 10.35
N ASN A 32 -23.76 -25.87 10.01
CA ASN A 32 -23.88 -25.36 8.64
C ASN A 32 -22.95 -24.17 8.35
N PHE A 33 -21.93 -23.93 9.18
CA PHE A 33 -21.03 -22.79 9.00
C PHE A 33 -20.26 -22.90 7.67
N LYS A 34 -20.53 -21.98 6.75
CA LYS A 34 -19.76 -21.80 5.53
C LYS A 34 -18.76 -20.66 5.73
N PRO A 35 -17.45 -20.93 5.72
CA PRO A 35 -16.46 -19.86 5.78
C PRO A 35 -16.59 -18.96 4.54
N HIS A 36 -16.48 -17.65 4.73
CA HIS A 36 -16.33 -16.68 3.62
C HIS A 36 -14.93 -16.72 2.99
N ARG A 37 -14.05 -17.63 3.46
CA ARG A 37 -12.64 -17.71 3.07
C ARG A 37 -12.50 -18.61 1.86
N THR A 38 -11.74 -18.14 0.88
CA THR A 38 -11.46 -18.89 -0.35
C THR A 38 -10.48 -20.05 -0.16
N LEU A 39 -9.67 -20.05 0.91
CA LEU A 39 -8.74 -21.13 1.22
C LEU A 39 -9.18 -21.96 2.43
N PRO A 40 -8.99 -23.28 2.38
CA PRO A 40 -9.17 -24.11 3.55
C PRO A 40 -8.09 -23.81 4.61
N LEU A 41 -8.46 -23.93 5.88
CA LEU A 41 -7.63 -23.56 7.03
C LEU A 41 -6.28 -24.28 7.08
N TRP A 42 -6.20 -25.52 6.58
CA TRP A 42 -4.94 -26.27 6.53
C TRP A 42 -3.96 -25.63 5.53
N ALA A 43 -4.43 -25.20 4.36
CA ALA A 43 -3.57 -24.59 3.34
C ALA A 43 -3.00 -23.26 3.85
N GLU A 44 -3.82 -22.48 4.54
CA GLU A 44 -3.41 -21.24 5.20
C GLU A 44 -2.39 -21.50 6.33
N THR A 45 -2.64 -22.51 7.17
CA THR A 45 -1.69 -22.94 8.21
C THR A 45 -0.35 -23.35 7.59
N THR A 46 -0.35 -24.18 6.53
CA THR A 46 0.88 -24.60 5.85
C THR A 46 1.66 -23.41 5.27
N LEU A 47 0.95 -22.43 4.68
CA LEU A 47 1.58 -21.20 4.16
C LEU A 47 2.23 -20.38 5.27
N TYR A 48 1.54 -20.17 6.39
CA TYR A 48 2.08 -19.44 7.54
C TYR A 48 3.26 -20.18 8.20
N THR A 49 3.14 -21.50 8.39
CA THR A 49 4.23 -22.32 8.94
C THR A 49 5.45 -22.30 8.04
N LYS A 50 5.28 -22.46 6.72
CA LYS A 50 6.38 -22.33 5.75
C LYS A 50 7.02 -20.95 5.80
N ARG A 51 6.23 -19.87 5.90
CA ARG A 51 6.74 -18.50 6.02
C ARG A 51 7.53 -18.29 7.30
N LEU A 52 7.07 -18.86 8.43
CA LEU A 52 7.76 -18.80 9.71
C LEU A 52 9.12 -19.51 9.65
N LEU A 53 9.14 -20.74 9.12
CA LEU A 53 10.38 -21.52 8.96
C LEU A 53 11.37 -20.86 8.00
N LEU A 54 10.87 -20.29 6.89
CA LEU A 54 11.72 -19.62 5.90
C LEU A 54 12.00 -18.15 6.23
N MET A 55 11.55 -17.63 7.38
CA MET A 55 11.67 -16.21 7.72
C MET A 55 13.12 -15.68 7.65
N PRO A 56 14.16 -16.41 8.12
CA PRO A 56 15.55 -15.95 7.99
C PRO A 56 15.99 -15.85 6.52
N LEU A 57 15.67 -16.86 5.70
CA LEU A 57 16.00 -16.88 4.28
C LEU A 57 15.26 -15.76 3.51
N LEU A 58 13.98 -15.54 3.83
CA LEU A 58 13.19 -14.45 3.26
C LEU A 58 13.73 -13.08 3.69
N ALA A 59 14.26 -12.96 4.91
CA ALA A 59 14.89 -11.73 5.38
C ALA A 59 16.18 -11.44 4.62
N LEU A 60 17.03 -12.46 4.39
CA LEU A 60 18.26 -12.35 3.60
C LEU A 60 17.97 -12.01 2.14
N ASP A 61 17.05 -12.72 1.49
CA ASP A 61 16.61 -12.44 0.12
C ASP A 61 16.10 -10.99 -0.01
N ARG A 62 15.31 -10.53 0.96
CA ARG A 62 14.86 -9.13 1.02
C ARG A 62 16.02 -8.15 1.19
N MET A 63 16.98 -8.45 2.07
CA MET A 63 18.15 -7.60 2.29
C MET A 63 19.00 -7.50 1.02
N ALA A 64 19.27 -8.62 0.36
CA ALA A 64 20.01 -8.68 -0.89
C ALA A 64 19.29 -7.92 -2.02
N ALA A 65 17.98 -8.13 -2.19
CA ALA A 65 17.19 -7.42 -3.20
C ALA A 65 17.18 -5.90 -2.96
N THR A 66 16.99 -5.48 -1.70
CA THR A 66 17.02 -4.06 -1.33
C THR A 66 18.41 -3.46 -1.54
N ALA A 67 19.47 -4.18 -1.16
CA ALA A 67 20.85 -3.74 -1.35
C ALA A 67 21.19 -3.62 -2.85
N ARG A 68 20.76 -4.57 -3.68
CA ARG A 68 20.97 -4.53 -5.14
C ARG A 68 20.36 -3.28 -5.78
N ILE A 69 19.18 -2.86 -5.32
CA ILE A 69 18.53 -1.64 -5.81
C ILE A 69 19.26 -0.40 -5.26
N LYS A 70 19.56 -0.38 -3.96
CA LYS A 70 20.17 0.77 -3.31
C LYS A 70 21.59 1.05 -3.81
N TYR A 71 22.40 0.01 -4.01
CA TYR A 71 23.80 0.11 -4.44
C TYR A 71 23.99 -0.14 -5.94
N GLY A 72 22.90 -0.34 -6.70
CA GLY A 72 22.97 -0.65 -8.13
C GLY A 72 23.35 0.54 -9.02
N GLY A 73 23.30 1.77 -8.51
CA GLY A 73 23.72 2.98 -9.24
C GLY A 73 22.80 3.39 -10.41
N PHE A 74 21.69 2.69 -10.62
CA PHE A 74 20.75 2.97 -11.70
C PHE A 74 19.54 3.80 -11.22
N PRO A 75 19.01 4.71 -12.07
CA PRO A 75 17.70 5.30 -11.83
C PRO A 75 16.62 4.22 -11.92
N TYR A 76 15.60 4.30 -11.06
CA TYR A 76 14.50 3.34 -11.11
C TYR A 76 13.14 3.98 -10.92
N HIS A 77 12.13 3.28 -11.42
CA HIS A 77 10.73 3.60 -11.28
C HIS A 77 10.08 2.56 -10.37
N LEU A 78 9.19 2.99 -9.47
CA LEU A 78 8.63 2.13 -8.45
C LEU A 78 7.18 1.76 -8.77
N VAL A 79 6.86 0.48 -8.72
CA VAL A 79 5.49 -0.02 -8.86
C VAL A 79 4.98 -0.47 -7.50
N LEU A 80 3.94 0.19 -7.01
CA LEU A 80 3.34 -0.10 -5.71
C LEU A 80 2.21 -1.12 -5.90
N MET A 81 2.51 -2.39 -5.57
CA MET A 81 1.54 -3.47 -5.68
C MET A 81 0.56 -3.48 -4.50
N GLN A 82 -0.63 -4.00 -4.76
CA GLN A 82 -1.71 -4.17 -3.78
C GLN A 82 -2.09 -5.65 -3.69
N LEU A 83 -2.99 -5.98 -2.77
CA LEU A 83 -3.58 -7.31 -2.74
C LEU A 83 -4.71 -7.38 -3.76
N GLU A 84 -4.70 -8.41 -4.61
CA GLU A 84 -5.73 -8.61 -5.64
C GLU A 84 -7.15 -8.80 -5.06
N HIS A 85 -7.23 -9.30 -3.83
CA HIS A 85 -8.50 -9.51 -3.12
C HIS A 85 -8.92 -8.33 -2.23
N ASP A 86 -8.20 -7.21 -2.28
CA ASP A 86 -8.63 -5.98 -1.62
C ASP A 86 -9.86 -5.43 -2.35
N SER A 87 -10.89 -4.97 -1.62
CA SER A 87 -12.07 -4.36 -2.23
C SER A 87 -11.70 -3.12 -3.05
N SER A 88 -10.65 -2.40 -2.64
CA SER A 88 -10.09 -1.29 -3.42
C SER A 88 -9.58 -1.76 -4.78
N PHE A 89 -8.95 -2.94 -4.88
CA PHE A 89 -8.54 -3.47 -6.17
C PHE A 89 -9.73 -4.00 -6.95
N GLN A 90 -10.66 -4.72 -6.33
CA GLN A 90 -11.77 -5.36 -7.05
C GLN A 90 -12.81 -4.37 -7.61
N VAL A 91 -13.06 -3.27 -6.91
CA VAL A 91 -14.15 -2.33 -7.25
C VAL A 91 -13.62 -1.05 -7.89
N HIS A 92 -12.42 -0.62 -7.52
CA HIS A 92 -11.85 0.68 -7.90
C HIS A 92 -10.62 0.55 -8.81
N SER A 93 -10.47 -0.57 -9.52
CA SER A 93 -9.40 -0.82 -10.49
C SER A 93 -9.99 -1.06 -11.87
N PRO A 94 -9.32 -0.61 -12.95
CA PRO A 94 -9.66 -1.05 -14.31
C PRO A 94 -9.13 -2.45 -14.65
N PHE A 95 -8.34 -3.07 -13.76
CA PHE A 95 -7.71 -4.38 -14.00
C PHE A 95 -8.46 -5.50 -13.29
N GLU A 96 -8.66 -6.62 -13.98
CA GLU A 96 -9.24 -7.83 -13.42
C GLU A 96 -8.26 -8.54 -12.47
N THR A 97 -6.98 -8.59 -12.84
CA THR A 97 -5.95 -9.26 -12.06
C THR A 97 -4.71 -8.38 -11.82
N MET A 98 -3.93 -8.71 -10.79
CA MET A 98 -2.63 -8.07 -10.59
C MET A 98 -1.66 -8.35 -11.76
N ALA A 99 -1.87 -9.46 -12.48
CA ALA A 99 -1.08 -9.80 -13.66
C ALA A 99 -1.28 -8.81 -14.80
N ASP A 100 -2.52 -8.38 -15.06
CA ASP A 100 -2.85 -7.41 -16.09
C ASP A 100 -2.21 -6.04 -15.79
N PHE A 101 -2.29 -5.62 -14.53
CA PHE A 101 -1.61 -4.40 -14.07
C PHE A 101 -0.09 -4.47 -14.27
N MET A 102 0.54 -5.60 -13.92
CA MET A 102 1.98 -5.76 -14.12
C MET A 102 2.35 -5.75 -15.61
N ALA A 103 1.58 -6.43 -16.46
CA ALA A 103 1.81 -6.47 -17.90
C ALA A 103 1.74 -5.07 -18.53
N GLU A 104 0.67 -4.30 -18.24
CA GLU A 104 0.48 -2.92 -18.71
C GLU A 104 1.66 -2.01 -18.31
N VAL A 105 2.10 -2.11 -17.06
CA VAL A 105 3.22 -1.30 -16.55
C VAL A 105 4.55 -1.70 -17.19
N VAL A 106 4.82 -3.00 -17.36
CA VAL A 106 6.04 -3.48 -18.01
C VAL A 106 6.07 -3.04 -19.48
N GLU A 107 4.96 -3.17 -20.19
CA GLU A 107 4.87 -2.75 -21.59
C GLU A 107 5.07 -1.24 -21.76
N GLY A 108 4.41 -0.43 -20.93
CA GLY A 108 4.59 1.02 -20.93
C GLY A 108 6.03 1.43 -20.60
N PHE A 109 6.66 0.72 -19.65
CA PHE A 109 8.06 0.94 -19.30
C PHE A 109 9.01 0.59 -20.45
N ALA A 110 8.79 -0.55 -21.12
CA ALA A 110 9.60 -0.97 -22.26
C ALA A 110 9.58 0.06 -23.40
N LYS A 111 8.42 0.67 -23.65
CA LYS A 111 8.20 1.65 -24.71
C LYS A 111 8.74 3.05 -24.38
N GLY A 112 8.74 3.44 -23.10
CA GLY A 112 9.01 4.82 -22.69
C GLY A 112 10.31 5.06 -21.92
N ALA A 113 10.78 4.11 -21.13
CA ALA A 113 11.88 4.35 -20.20
C ALA A 113 13.25 4.30 -20.88
N ALA A 114 14.18 5.14 -20.43
CA ALA A 114 15.57 5.10 -20.87
C ALA A 114 16.21 3.72 -20.59
N ARG A 115 17.11 3.28 -21.49
CA ARG A 115 17.70 1.92 -21.45
C ARG A 115 18.44 1.57 -20.15
N HIS A 116 18.98 2.57 -19.46
CA HIS A 116 19.70 2.39 -18.19
C HIS A 116 18.79 2.52 -16.95
N HIS A 117 17.49 2.76 -17.13
CA HIS A 117 16.53 2.77 -16.04
C HIS A 117 16.04 1.35 -15.73
N HIS A 118 15.67 1.14 -14.47
CA HIS A 118 15.12 -0.12 -13.96
C HIS A 118 13.70 0.06 -13.42
N LEU A 119 12.96 -1.03 -13.33
CA LEU A 119 11.59 -1.08 -12.82
C LEU A 119 11.55 -1.95 -11.58
N VAL A 120 11.06 -1.40 -10.46
CA VAL A 120 11.04 -2.07 -9.15
C VAL A 120 9.61 -2.31 -8.72
N PHE A 121 9.18 -3.56 -8.66
CA PHE A 121 7.90 -3.98 -8.13
C PHE A 121 7.99 -4.19 -6.61
N LYS A 122 7.28 -3.36 -5.85
CA LYS A 122 7.20 -3.48 -4.40
C LYS A 122 5.90 -4.19 -4.01
N ALA A 123 6.03 -5.41 -3.51
CA ALA A 123 4.90 -6.21 -3.03
C ALA A 123 4.21 -5.58 -1.80
N HIS A 124 2.94 -5.90 -1.62
CA HIS A 124 2.20 -5.55 -0.40
C HIS A 124 2.78 -6.32 0.82
N PRO A 125 2.87 -5.73 2.03
CA PRO A 125 3.42 -6.42 3.21
C PRO A 125 2.71 -7.73 3.59
N LEU A 126 1.42 -7.78 3.30
CA LEU A 126 0.54 -8.93 3.53
C LEU A 126 0.47 -9.88 2.32
N GLU A 127 1.29 -9.67 1.29
CA GLU A 127 1.38 -10.60 0.17
C GLU A 127 1.85 -11.98 0.70
N ASN A 128 1.07 -13.01 0.38
CA ASN A 128 1.25 -14.36 0.91
C ASN A 128 1.92 -15.30 -0.10
N GLY A 129 2.31 -14.79 -1.27
CA GLY A 129 3.06 -15.53 -2.29
C GLY A 129 2.21 -16.58 -3.00
N ARG A 130 0.88 -16.39 -3.02
CA ARG A 130 -0.07 -17.28 -3.68
C ARG A 130 0.07 -17.21 -5.20
N ALA A 131 0.25 -16.00 -5.72
CA ALA A 131 0.47 -15.76 -7.12
C ALA A 131 1.99 -15.82 -7.44
N PRO A 132 2.38 -16.43 -8.57
CA PRO A 132 3.78 -16.59 -8.96
C PRO A 132 4.35 -15.30 -9.58
N TYR A 133 4.20 -14.15 -8.91
CA TYR A 133 4.56 -12.83 -9.46
C TYR A 133 6.02 -12.73 -9.93
N ARG A 134 6.98 -13.42 -9.29
CA ARG A 134 8.37 -13.46 -9.77
C ARG A 134 8.46 -14.07 -11.17
N ARG A 135 7.86 -15.26 -11.35
CA ARG A 135 7.86 -15.96 -12.62
C ARG A 135 7.18 -15.14 -13.71
N LEU A 136 6.04 -14.52 -13.39
CA LEU A 136 5.34 -13.65 -14.33
C LEU A 136 6.21 -12.43 -14.74
N LEU A 137 6.91 -11.81 -13.78
CA LEU A 137 7.82 -10.72 -14.08
C LEU A 137 9.04 -11.18 -14.90
N ASP A 138 9.54 -12.39 -14.70
CA ASP A 138 10.63 -12.96 -15.51
C ASP A 138 10.17 -13.23 -16.96
N GLU A 139 8.95 -13.75 -17.13
CA GLU A 139 8.32 -13.97 -18.45
C GLU A 139 8.08 -12.62 -19.17
N LEU A 140 7.55 -11.62 -18.47
CA LEU A 140 7.38 -10.26 -19.00
C LEU A 140 8.71 -9.59 -19.31
N ALA A 141 9.73 -9.76 -18.46
CA ALA A 141 11.07 -9.21 -18.70
C ALA A 141 11.67 -9.78 -19.99
N THR A 142 11.51 -11.08 -20.21
CA THR A 142 11.99 -11.74 -21.43
C THR A 142 11.23 -11.28 -22.65
N LYS A 143 9.89 -11.21 -22.58
CA LYS A 143 9.02 -10.78 -23.68
C LYS A 143 9.32 -9.36 -24.17
N HIS A 144 9.72 -8.46 -23.27
CA HIS A 144 9.92 -7.04 -23.57
C HIS A 144 11.40 -6.60 -23.60
N ASP A 145 12.35 -7.54 -23.60
CA ASP A 145 13.81 -7.26 -23.60
C ASP A 145 14.26 -6.37 -22.40
N LEU A 146 13.75 -6.71 -21.21
CA LEU A 146 14.00 -6.04 -19.94
C LEU A 146 14.70 -6.95 -18.91
N VAL A 147 15.32 -8.04 -19.37
CA VAL A 147 16.06 -8.97 -18.50
C VAL A 147 17.15 -8.20 -17.75
N GLY A 148 17.21 -8.39 -16.42
CA GLY A 148 18.12 -7.65 -15.54
C GLY A 148 17.68 -6.22 -15.18
N ARG A 149 16.61 -5.70 -15.79
CA ARG A 149 16.06 -4.36 -15.53
C ARG A 149 14.83 -4.35 -14.63
N ILE A 150 14.20 -5.51 -14.41
CA ILE A 150 13.04 -5.68 -13.54
C ILE A 150 13.46 -6.29 -12.20
N HIS A 151 13.01 -5.69 -11.11
CA HIS A 151 13.30 -6.16 -9.74
C HIS A 151 12.01 -6.35 -8.95
N TYR A 152 11.94 -7.39 -8.13
CA TYR A 152 10.79 -7.66 -7.26
C TYR A 152 11.19 -7.68 -5.77
N VAL A 153 10.52 -6.85 -4.98
CA VAL A 153 10.81 -6.63 -3.55
C VAL A 153 9.60 -7.01 -2.69
N ARG A 154 9.71 -8.12 -1.96
CA ARG A 154 8.62 -8.66 -1.12
C ARG A 154 8.30 -7.83 0.13
N GLY A 155 9.19 -6.95 0.57
CA GLY A 155 9.04 -6.26 1.86
C GLY A 155 10.06 -5.15 2.08
N GLY A 156 10.08 -4.58 3.29
CA GLY A 156 10.98 -3.49 3.64
C GLY A 156 10.28 -2.14 3.68
N LYS A 157 10.94 -1.14 4.26
CA LYS A 157 10.39 0.20 4.44
C LYS A 157 10.29 0.90 3.08
N LEU A 158 9.06 1.18 2.65
CA LEU A 158 8.77 1.90 1.40
C LEU A 158 9.55 3.21 1.30
N ALA A 159 9.62 3.97 2.39
CA ALA A 159 10.36 5.24 2.46
C ALA A 159 11.77 5.15 1.87
N ARG A 160 12.52 4.08 2.16
CA ARG A 160 13.90 3.91 1.66
C ARG A 160 13.98 3.66 0.15
N LEU A 161 12.95 3.05 -0.43
CA LEU A 161 12.84 2.86 -1.87
C LEU A 161 12.31 4.11 -2.56
N LEU A 162 11.66 5.02 -1.85
CA LEU A 162 11.20 6.28 -2.42
C LEU A 162 12.33 7.32 -2.48
N ASP A 163 13.35 7.23 -1.63
CA ASP A 163 14.45 8.21 -1.55
C ASP A 163 15.17 8.44 -2.89
N HIS A 164 15.17 7.45 -3.79
CA HIS A 164 15.85 7.54 -5.09
C HIS A 164 14.95 7.17 -6.29
N ALA A 165 13.65 7.02 -6.09
CA ALA A 165 12.72 6.70 -7.18
C ALA A 165 12.51 7.92 -8.10
N ARG A 166 12.58 7.68 -9.41
CA ARG A 166 12.30 8.72 -10.43
C ARG A 166 10.82 8.98 -10.58
N THR A 167 10.01 7.93 -10.59
CA THR A 167 8.55 7.99 -10.62
C THR A 167 8.00 6.82 -9.83
N ALA A 168 6.70 6.87 -9.52
CA ALA A 168 5.97 5.71 -9.06
C ALA A 168 4.68 5.49 -9.85
N VAL A 169 4.22 4.24 -9.87
CA VAL A 169 2.98 3.78 -10.48
C VAL A 169 2.20 2.94 -9.48
N THR A 170 0.89 3.13 -9.41
CA THR A 170 0.00 2.32 -8.56
C THR A 170 -1.39 2.23 -9.17
N VAL A 171 -2.17 1.25 -8.71
CA VAL A 171 -3.61 1.21 -9.02
C VAL A 171 -4.32 2.27 -8.19
N ASN A 172 -4.41 2.08 -6.87
CA ASN A 172 -5.03 3.03 -5.94
C ASN A 172 -4.46 2.93 -4.52
N SER A 173 -3.23 2.42 -4.36
CA SER A 173 -2.62 2.19 -3.05
C SER A 173 -2.50 3.50 -2.26
N THR A 174 -2.86 3.49 -0.97
CA THR A 174 -2.64 4.64 -0.07
C THR A 174 -1.16 5.00 0.06
N ALA A 175 -0.26 4.07 -0.25
CA ALA A 175 1.17 4.33 -0.39
C ALA A 175 1.51 5.42 -1.42
N GLY A 176 0.64 5.66 -2.41
CA GLY A 176 0.75 6.77 -3.37
C GLY A 176 0.82 8.14 -2.67
N GLN A 177 0.19 8.31 -1.51
CA GLN A 177 0.32 9.55 -0.75
C GLN A 177 1.76 9.79 -0.23
N GLN A 178 2.51 8.72 0.10
CA GLN A 178 3.93 8.87 0.48
C GLN A 178 4.80 9.28 -0.71
N VAL A 179 4.41 8.90 -1.93
CA VAL A 179 5.06 9.33 -3.19
C VAL A 179 4.84 10.83 -3.38
N LEU A 180 3.58 11.27 -3.32
CA LEU A 180 3.19 12.67 -3.51
C LEU A 180 3.79 13.59 -2.45
N TRP A 181 3.84 13.15 -1.19
CA TRP A 181 4.49 13.89 -0.10
C TRP A 181 5.98 14.18 -0.38
N ARG A 182 6.63 13.32 -1.15
CA ARG A 182 8.04 13.47 -1.56
C ARG A 182 8.21 14.23 -2.88
N GLY A 183 7.13 14.69 -3.49
CA GLY A 183 7.15 15.37 -4.79
C GLY A 183 7.56 14.46 -5.95
N ILE A 184 7.44 13.13 -5.79
CA ILE A 184 7.78 12.18 -6.83
C ILE A 184 6.58 12.08 -7.80
N PRO A 185 6.78 12.14 -9.13
CA PRO A 185 5.72 11.92 -10.10
C PRO A 185 5.02 10.58 -9.90
N LEU A 186 3.69 10.61 -9.87
CA LEU A 186 2.85 9.44 -9.61
C LEU A 186 1.86 9.23 -10.76
N LYS A 187 1.83 8.02 -11.32
CA LYS A 187 0.75 7.57 -12.21
C LYS A 187 -0.21 6.66 -11.42
N VAL A 188 -1.49 6.97 -11.51
CA VAL A 188 -2.59 6.23 -10.87
C VAL A 188 -3.48 5.65 -11.98
N PHE A 189 -3.93 4.41 -11.81
CA PHE A 189 -4.81 3.72 -12.76
C PHE A 189 -6.24 3.54 -12.28
N GLY A 190 -6.43 3.29 -10.99
CA GLY A 190 -7.73 3.10 -10.38
C GLY A 190 -8.31 4.38 -9.80
N ASP A 191 -9.51 4.25 -9.25
CA ASP A 191 -10.14 5.34 -8.51
C ASP A 191 -9.44 5.47 -7.16
N ALA A 192 -8.77 6.60 -6.98
CA ALA A 192 -8.20 7.00 -5.70
C ALA A 192 -8.62 8.41 -5.37
N VAL A 193 -8.98 8.66 -4.11
CA VAL A 193 -9.35 10.00 -3.61
C VAL A 193 -8.29 11.08 -3.89
N TYR A 194 -7.02 10.67 -4.01
CA TYR A 194 -5.89 11.55 -4.32
C TYR A 194 -5.55 11.61 -5.83
N ALA A 195 -6.31 10.97 -6.72
CA ALA A 195 -6.07 11.00 -8.17
C ALA A 195 -6.52 12.34 -8.79
N LYS A 196 -5.95 13.45 -8.32
CA LYS A 196 -6.26 14.80 -8.79
C LYS A 196 -5.30 15.21 -9.91
N PRO A 197 -5.77 15.82 -11.01
CA PRO A 197 -4.94 16.09 -12.19
C PRO A 197 -3.75 17.03 -11.91
N GLU A 198 -3.81 17.83 -10.85
CA GLU A 198 -2.76 18.75 -10.43
C GLU A 198 -1.49 18.01 -9.94
N PHE A 199 -1.64 16.81 -9.38
CA PHE A 199 -0.51 16.09 -8.77
C PHE A 199 -0.47 14.58 -9.05
N ALA A 200 -1.48 14.01 -9.69
CA ALA A 200 -1.46 12.66 -10.26
C ALA A 200 -1.42 12.75 -11.80
N SER A 201 -0.42 12.11 -12.41
CA SER A 201 -0.18 12.21 -13.85
C SER A 201 -1.31 11.56 -14.66
N GLN A 202 -1.79 12.30 -15.66
CA GLN A 202 -2.72 11.83 -16.68
C GLN A 202 -2.02 11.35 -17.96
N GLN A 203 -0.69 11.36 -17.98
CA GLN A 203 0.09 10.92 -19.14
C GLN A 203 -0.12 9.41 -19.39
N ALA A 204 -0.13 9.03 -20.67
CA ALA A 204 0.04 7.63 -21.06
C ALA A 204 1.36 7.09 -20.51
N LEU A 205 1.40 5.81 -20.13
CA LEU A 205 2.57 5.21 -19.46
C LEU A 205 3.91 5.43 -20.18
N PRO A 206 4.02 5.24 -21.51
CA PRO A 206 5.29 5.47 -22.19
C PRO A 206 5.79 6.91 -22.00
N ASN A 207 4.89 7.89 -22.15
CA ASN A 207 5.21 9.31 -21.98
C ASN A 207 5.55 9.63 -20.52
N PHE A 208 4.84 9.01 -19.57
CA PHE A 208 5.12 9.15 -18.14
C PHE A 208 6.52 8.63 -17.77
N PHE A 209 6.94 7.49 -18.33
CA PHE A 209 8.27 6.95 -18.07
C PHE A 209 9.39 7.72 -18.79
N ALA A 210 9.13 8.21 -20.00
CA ALA A 210 10.08 9.00 -20.78
C ALA A 210 10.32 10.38 -20.17
N GLN A 211 9.24 11.10 -19.85
CA GLN A 211 9.28 12.48 -19.40
C GLN A 211 8.14 12.75 -18.40
N PRO A 212 8.30 12.35 -17.13
CA PRO A 212 7.27 12.51 -16.12
C PRO A 212 7.05 14.00 -15.78
N GLY A 213 5.79 14.42 -15.76
CA GLY A 213 5.39 15.71 -15.22
C GLY A 213 5.64 15.80 -13.72
N ARG A 214 6.11 16.97 -13.24
CA ARG A 214 6.26 17.22 -11.80
C ARG A 214 4.88 17.44 -11.16
N PRO A 215 4.59 16.81 -10.01
CA PRO A 215 3.34 17.05 -9.31
C PRO A 215 3.31 18.46 -8.70
N ASP A 216 2.14 19.10 -8.68
CA ASP A 216 1.95 20.34 -7.93
C ASP A 216 1.96 20.05 -6.42
N GLY A 217 3.10 20.36 -5.80
CA GLY A 217 3.31 20.17 -4.38
C GLY A 217 2.49 21.11 -3.49
N ARG A 218 1.98 22.24 -4.00
CA ARG A 218 1.08 23.13 -3.24
C ARG A 218 -0.32 22.54 -3.24
N ALA A 219 -0.85 22.20 -4.41
CA ALA A 219 -2.16 21.56 -4.53
C ALA A 219 -2.24 20.26 -3.71
N TYR A 220 -1.18 19.44 -3.69
CA TYR A 220 -1.14 18.24 -2.85
C TYR A 220 -1.16 18.56 -1.35
N LYS A 221 -0.46 19.62 -0.90
CA LYS A 221 -0.48 20.04 0.51
C LYS A 221 -1.84 20.55 0.93
N ASP A 222 -2.51 21.31 0.07
CA ASP A 222 -3.88 21.82 0.32
C ASP A 222 -4.87 20.67 0.42
N TYR A 223 -4.82 19.73 -0.54
CA TYR A 223 -5.59 18.48 -0.49
C TYR A 223 -5.34 17.70 0.81
N ARG A 224 -4.07 17.51 1.19
CA ARG A 224 -3.71 16.77 2.40
C ARG A 224 -4.23 17.49 3.65
N ARG A 225 -4.11 18.82 3.70
CA ARG A 225 -4.61 19.63 4.81
C ARG A 225 -6.12 19.49 4.93
N TYR A 226 -6.84 19.63 3.82
CA TYR A 226 -8.29 19.42 3.76
C TYR A 226 -8.69 18.06 4.34
N LEU A 227 -8.02 16.97 3.95
CA LEU A 227 -8.32 15.65 4.51
C LEU A 227 -8.08 15.57 6.01
N LEU A 228 -6.97 16.12 6.50
CA LEU A 228 -6.65 16.14 7.93
C LEU A 228 -7.66 16.95 8.75
N GLU A 229 -8.19 18.01 8.16
CA GLU A 229 -9.16 18.92 8.78
C GLU A 229 -10.62 18.44 8.65
N THR A 230 -10.91 17.45 7.79
CA THR A 230 -12.28 16.95 7.58
C THR A 230 -12.43 15.51 8.02
N SER A 231 -11.76 14.58 7.33
CA SER A 231 -12.04 13.13 7.42
C SER A 231 -11.06 12.32 8.27
N GLN A 232 -9.84 12.82 8.51
CA GLN A 232 -8.83 12.04 9.24
C GLN A 232 -8.87 12.36 10.73
N ILE A 233 -9.13 11.34 11.54
CA ILE A 233 -9.18 11.44 13.00
C ILE A 233 -8.02 10.61 13.58
N PRO A 234 -7.11 11.22 14.38
CA PRO A 234 -6.02 10.49 15.00
C PRO A 234 -6.52 9.38 15.94
N GLY A 235 -6.05 8.16 15.73
CA GLY A 235 -6.38 7.01 16.58
C GLY A 235 -6.27 5.69 15.83
N GLY A 236 -6.95 4.66 16.34
CA GLY A 236 -7.03 3.37 15.66
C GLY A 236 -7.92 2.36 16.35
N PHE A 237 -8.49 1.44 15.58
CA PHE A 237 -9.43 0.44 16.08
C PHE A 237 -8.75 -0.70 16.86
N TYR A 238 -7.54 -1.10 16.45
CA TYR A 238 -6.93 -2.36 16.88
C TYR A 238 -6.16 -2.31 18.20
N SER A 239 -5.69 -1.14 18.64
CA SER A 239 -4.93 -1.02 19.89
C SER A 239 -5.73 -0.28 20.95
N ALA A 240 -5.55 -0.66 22.22
CA ALA A 240 -6.21 0.02 23.33
C ALA A 240 -5.83 1.52 23.38
N GLY A 241 -4.56 1.85 23.13
CA GLY A 241 -4.11 3.23 23.01
C GLY A 241 -4.77 3.97 21.84
N GLY A 242 -4.81 3.36 20.65
CA GLY A 242 -5.44 3.95 19.47
C GLY A 242 -6.93 4.23 19.68
N ARG A 243 -7.65 3.32 20.34
CA ARG A 243 -9.07 3.50 20.68
C ARG A 243 -9.25 4.62 21.70
N ARG A 244 -8.43 4.66 22.76
CA ARG A 244 -8.49 5.76 23.76
C ARG A 244 -8.23 7.12 23.14
N GLN A 245 -7.29 7.22 22.19
CA GLN A 245 -7.03 8.47 21.47
C GLN A 245 -8.23 8.86 20.59
N LEU A 246 -8.77 7.91 19.83
CA LEU A 246 -9.91 8.13 18.94
C LEU A 246 -11.15 8.60 19.70
N MET A 247 -11.49 7.92 20.81
CA MET A 247 -12.71 8.19 21.58
C MET A 247 -12.76 9.58 22.20
N ARG A 248 -11.60 10.23 22.42
CA ARG A 248 -11.53 11.61 22.93
C ARG A 248 -12.02 12.67 21.95
N GLN A 249 -12.12 12.33 20.66
CA GLN A 249 -12.55 13.27 19.62
C GLN A 249 -13.85 12.80 18.97
N VAL A 250 -13.98 11.50 18.72
CA VAL A 250 -15.15 10.95 17.99
C VAL A 250 -16.46 11.16 18.74
N ALA A 251 -16.47 11.07 20.08
CA ALA A 251 -17.70 11.27 20.85
C ALA A 251 -18.26 12.69 20.65
N ASP A 252 -17.42 13.71 20.81
CA ASP A 252 -17.80 15.12 20.59
C ASP A 252 -18.20 15.36 19.14
N MET A 253 -17.49 14.78 18.17
CA MET A 253 -17.84 14.88 16.75
C MET A 253 -19.18 14.25 16.41
N MET A 254 -19.55 13.14 17.04
CA MET A 254 -20.85 12.48 16.82
C MET A 254 -22.02 13.25 17.44
N LEU A 255 -21.76 14.07 18.46
CA LEU A 255 -22.77 14.88 19.15
C LEU A 255 -22.84 16.32 18.64
N SER A 256 -21.91 16.72 17.76
CA SER A 256 -21.87 18.04 17.15
C SER A 256 -23.03 18.22 16.17
N ASP A 257 -23.67 19.40 16.21
CA ASP A 257 -24.68 19.79 15.22
C ASP A 257 -24.08 20.06 13.83
N GLU A 258 -22.78 20.35 13.77
CA GLU A 258 -22.03 20.57 12.53
C GLU A 258 -21.14 19.38 12.21
N ASP A 259 -21.19 18.91 10.96
CA ASP A 259 -20.27 17.89 10.49
C ASP A 259 -18.86 18.49 10.21
N PRO A 260 -17.83 17.65 10.02
CA PRO A 260 -16.46 18.14 9.80
C PRO A 260 -16.26 19.01 8.56
N TYR A 261 -17.09 18.87 7.54
CA TYR A 261 -17.02 19.67 6.32
C TYR A 261 -17.69 21.02 6.52
N ASP A 262 -18.85 21.05 7.19
CA ASP A 262 -19.54 22.27 7.58
C ASP A 262 -18.65 23.12 8.49
N ALA A 263 -18.05 22.51 9.51
CA ALA A 263 -17.15 23.18 10.44
C ALA A 263 -15.93 23.80 9.73
N LEU A 264 -15.39 23.13 8.69
CA LEU A 264 -14.33 23.70 7.84
C LEU A 264 -14.81 24.93 7.08
N SER A 265 -15.98 24.83 6.44
CA SER A 265 -16.53 25.93 5.63
C SER A 265 -16.84 27.18 6.45
N LYS A 266 -17.26 27.00 7.70
CA LYS A 266 -17.61 28.08 8.64
C LYS A 266 -16.42 28.60 9.48
N GLY A 267 -15.26 27.94 9.40
CA GLY A 267 -14.06 28.31 10.16
C GLY A 267 -14.12 27.93 11.65
N HIS A 268 -15.02 27.02 12.04
CA HIS A 268 -15.24 26.60 13.42
C HIS A 268 -14.40 25.37 13.83
N ILE A 269 -13.40 24.98 13.03
CA ILE A 269 -12.59 23.79 13.31
C ILE A 269 -11.80 23.97 14.62
N ALA A 270 -12.13 23.15 15.61
CA ALA A 270 -11.30 23.01 16.80
C ALA A 270 -9.90 22.46 16.41
N PRO A 271 -8.82 22.97 17.01
CA PRO A 271 -7.46 22.52 16.68
C PRO A 271 -7.33 21.01 16.95
N ARG A 272 -7.22 20.23 15.88
CA ARG A 272 -7.02 18.77 15.91
C ARG A 272 -5.58 18.45 16.32
N GLN A 273 -5.20 18.82 17.54
CA GLN A 273 -3.88 18.51 18.05
C GLN A 273 -3.70 16.99 18.14
N PRO A 274 -2.55 16.44 17.70
CA PRO A 274 -2.23 15.05 17.97
C PRO A 274 -2.00 14.88 19.47
N LEU A 275 -3.06 14.59 20.22
CA LEU A 275 -3.00 14.32 21.65
C LEU A 275 -2.06 13.14 21.90
N ARG A 276 -0.92 13.41 22.56
CA ARG A 276 0.04 12.37 22.93
C ARG A 276 -0.56 11.59 24.11
N ILE A 277 -0.69 10.27 23.96
CA ILE A 277 -1.06 9.40 25.08
C ILE A 277 0.11 9.43 26.06
N VAL A 278 -0.06 10.06 27.22
CA VAL A 278 0.77 9.78 28.39
C VAL A 278 0.31 8.42 28.91
N SER A 279 1.26 7.48 28.93
CA SER A 279 1.07 6.10 29.35
C SER A 279 0.63 6.00 30.80
#